data_AF-A5GF32-F1
#
_entry.id   AF-A5GF32-F1
#
_cell.length_a   1.000
_cell.length_b   1.000
_cell.length_c   1.000
_cell.angle_alpha   90.00
_cell.angle_beta   90.00
_cell.angle_gamma   90.00
#
_symmetry.space_group_name_H-M   'P 1'
#
loop_
_entity.id
_entity.type
_entity.pdbx_description
1 polymer ?
#
loop_
_entity_poly.entity_id
_entity_poly.type
_entity_poly.pdbx_seq_one_letter_code
_entity_poly.pdbx_strand_id
1 'polypeptide(L)' 'MKRENADPRTLGSLFHALCDEIRRIGFTEAMALLLTFLEESLNSIIGLCKEQVQQLIQRFIETLPRAFRERMLLLAPVCS' A
#
# COMPACT_ATOMS: atom_id res chain seq x y z
N MET A 1 -47.17 -5.46 -9.03
CA MET A 1 -46.26 -6.63 -8.93
C MET A 1 -44.83 -6.12 -9.09
N LYS A 2 -44.11 -5.96 -7.96
CA LYS A 2 -42.73 -5.45 -7.94
C LYS A 2 -41.79 -6.51 -8.51
N ARG A 3 -41.19 -6.22 -9.66
CA ARG A 3 -39.88 -6.75 -10.05
C ARG A 3 -39.12 -5.59 -10.67
N GLU A 4 -38.47 -4.83 -9.80
CA GLU A 4 -37.34 -4.01 -10.20
C GLU A 4 -36.29 -5.00 -10.73
N ASN A 5 -36.23 -5.14 -12.05
CA ASN A 5 -35.15 -5.85 -12.73
C ASN A 5 -33.86 -5.07 -12.45
N ALA A 6 -33.21 -5.41 -11.34
CA ALA A 6 -31.88 -4.93 -11.01
C ALA A 6 -30.92 -5.32 -12.14
N ASP A 7 -30.26 -4.30 -12.67
CA ASP A 7 -29.50 -4.27 -13.91
C ASP A 7 -28.40 -5.35 -13.95
N PRO A 8 -28.27 -6.17 -15.02
CA PRO A 8 -27.16 -7.10 -15.19
C PRO A 8 -25.78 -6.41 -15.23
N ARG A 9 -25.73 -5.07 -15.40
CA ARG A 9 -24.50 -4.27 -15.37
C ARG A 9 -23.91 -4.08 -13.97
N THR A 10 -24.68 -4.30 -12.90
CA THR A 10 -24.23 -4.06 -11.52
C THR A 10 -23.19 -5.08 -11.06
N LEU A 11 -23.31 -6.35 -11.48
CA LEU A 11 -22.37 -7.42 -11.11
C LEU A 11 -21.02 -7.25 -11.80
N GLY A 12 -21.03 -6.83 -13.07
CA GLY A 12 -19.81 -6.52 -13.83
C GLY A 12 -19.03 -5.35 -13.19
N SER A 13 -19.72 -4.28 -12.80
CA SER A 13 -19.08 -3.17 -12.09
C SER A 13 -18.51 -3.56 -10.73
N LEU A 14 -19.20 -4.44 -9.99
CA LEU A 14 -18.72 -4.98 -8.71
C LEU A 14 -17.46 -5.83 -8.89
N PHE A 15 -17.42 -6.70 -9.90
CA PHE A 15 -16.26 -7.52 -10.21
C PHE A 15 -15.04 -6.68 -10.59
N HIS A 16 -15.22 -5.66 -11.44
CA HIS A 16 -14.14 -4.75 -11.80
C HIS A 16 -13.63 -3.95 -10.59
N ALA A 17 -14.53 -3.43 -9.74
CA ALA A 17 -14.16 -2.73 -8.52
C ALA A 17 -13.36 -3.64 -7.56
N LEU A 18 -13.80 -4.90 -7.40
CA LEU A 18 -13.09 -5.90 -6.60
C LEU A 18 -11.70 -6.21 -7.19
N CYS A 19 -11.57 -6.36 -8.50
CA CYS A 19 -10.26 -6.58 -9.14
C CYS A 19 -9.32 -5.39 -8.95
N ASP A 20 -9.83 -4.16 -9.01
CA ASP A 20 -9.04 -2.95 -8.74
C ASP A 20 -8.62 -2.89 -7.27
N GLU A 21 -9.50 -3.29 -6.35
CA GLU A 21 -9.21 -3.38 -4.92
C GLU A 21 -8.12 -4.42 -4.62
N ILE A 22 -8.23 -5.62 -5.19
CA ILE A 22 -7.20 -6.68 -5.08
C ILE A 22 -5.86 -6.19 -5.66
N ARG A 23 -5.87 -5.52 -6.82
CA ARG A 23 -4.64 -4.93 -7.40
C ARG A 23 -4.03 -3.85 -6.51
N ARG A 24 -4.86 -3.05 -5.81
CA ARG A 24 -4.38 -2.05 -4.85
C ARG A 24 -3.81 -2.70 -3.60
N ILE A 25 -4.44 -3.75 -3.07
CA ILE A 25 -3.93 -4.54 -1.93
C ILE A 25 -2.56 -5.11 -2.30
N GLY A 26 -2.45 -5.83 -3.43
CA GLY A 26 -1.19 -6.43 -3.86
C GLY A 26 -0.07 -5.41 -4.10
N PHE A 27 -0.39 -4.23 -4.64
CA PHE A 27 0.59 -3.14 -4.76
C PHE A 27 1.11 -2.68 -3.38
N THR A 28 0.20 -2.50 -2.42
CA THR A 28 0.57 -1.92 -1.14
C THR A 28 1.28 -2.94 -0.24
N GLU A 29 0.89 -4.21 -0.31
CA GLU A 29 1.62 -5.34 0.29
C GLU A 29 3.03 -5.48 -0.29
N ALA A 30 3.18 -5.42 -1.63
CA ALA A 30 4.49 -5.46 -2.26
C ALA A 30 5.38 -4.28 -1.83
N MET A 31 4.80 -3.08 -1.71
CA MET A 31 5.53 -1.90 -1.24
C MET A 31 5.94 -2.03 0.23
N ALA A 32 5.07 -2.56 1.08
CA ALA A 32 5.40 -2.83 2.48
C ALA A 32 6.56 -3.82 2.61
N LEU A 33 6.53 -4.92 1.84
CA LEU A 33 7.61 -5.90 1.80
C LEU A 33 8.93 -5.27 1.34
N LEU A 34 8.91 -4.43 0.29
CA LEU A 34 10.10 -3.73 -0.18
C LEU A 34 10.70 -2.82 0.88
N LEU A 35 9.88 -2.13 1.66
CA LEU A 35 10.34 -1.27 2.76
C LEU A 35 10.91 -2.08 3.92
N THR A 36 10.31 -3.23 4.25
CA THR A 36 10.87 -4.16 5.23
C THR A 36 12.25 -4.65 4.79
N PHE A 37 12.39 -5.11 3.54
CA PHE A 37 13.69 -5.56 3.03
C PHE A 37 14.72 -4.44 2.95
N LEU A 38 14.29 -3.21 2.63
CA LEU A 38 15.16 -2.04 2.69
C LEU A 38 15.66 -1.78 4.12
N GLU A 39 14.75 -1.82 5.11
CA GLU A 39 15.11 -1.65 6.52
C GLU A 39 16.09 -2.73 7.01
N GLU A 40 15.83 -4.00 6.71
CA GLU A 40 16.72 -5.13 7.03
C GLU A 40 18.10 -4.95 6.37
N SER A 41 18.13 -4.55 5.10
CA SER A 41 19.36 -4.29 4.36
C SER A 41 20.17 -3.17 5.00
N LEU A 42 19.52 -2.07 5.40
CA LEU A 42 20.18 -0.94 6.05
C LEU A 42 20.68 -1.30 7.46
N ASN A 43 19.91 -2.07 8.23
CA ASN A 43 20.31 -2.55 9.55
C ASN A 43 21.52 -3.51 9.50
N SER A 44 21.81 -4.13 8.35
CA SER A 44 22.99 -4.97 8.16
C SER A 44 24.30 -4.18 7.97
N ILE A 45 24.21 -2.86 7.76
CA ILE A 45 25.37 -2.00 7.50
C ILE A 45 26.04 -1.60 8.81
N ILE A 46 27.29 -2.04 8.99
CA ILE A 46 28.10 -1.67 10.15
C ILE A 46 28.30 -0.14 10.18
N GLY A 47 27.99 0.49 11.32
CA GLY A 47 28.15 1.93 11.53
C GLY A 47 26.89 2.76 11.29
N LEU A 48 25.79 2.16 10.85
CA LEU A 48 24.46 2.79 10.84
C LEU A 48 23.72 2.47 12.15
N CYS A 49 23.32 3.52 12.89
CA CYS A 49 22.45 3.35 14.04
C CYS A 49 20.97 3.33 13.63
N LYS A 50 20.10 2.84 14.52
CA LYS A 50 18.66 2.67 14.26
C LYS A 50 17.99 4.00 13.86
N GLU A 51 18.36 5.10 14.50
CA GLU A 51 17.84 6.43 14.20
C GLU A 51 18.21 6.88 12.78
N GLN A 52 19.43 6.58 12.33
CA GLN A 52 19.87 6.88 10.97
C GLN A 52 19.12 6.05 9.94
N VAL A 53 18.88 4.77 10.21
CA VAL A 53 18.08 3.88 9.35
C VAL A 53 16.66 4.43 9.20
N GLN A 54 16.00 4.79 10.31
CA GLN A 54 14.66 5.37 10.28
C GLN A 54 14.61 6.69 9.49
N GLN A 55 15.60 7.58 9.66
CA GLN A 55 15.68 8.82 8.89
C GLN A 55 15.85 8.57 7.40
N LEU A 56 16.66 7.58 7.00
CA LEU A 56 16.85 7.23 5.59
C LEU A 56 15.58 6.65 4.98
N ILE A 57 14.87 5.77 5.70
CA ILE A 57 13.58 5.23 5.26
C ILE A 57 12.56 6.34 5.09
N GLN A 58 12.47 7.26 6.07
CA GLN A 58 11.55 8.39 5.99
C GLN A 58 11.85 9.29 4.79
N ARG A 59 13.12 9.63 4.57
CA ARG A 59 13.56 10.40 3.39
C ARG A 59 13.23 9.66 2.10
N PHE A 60 13.47 8.35 2.04
CA PHE A 60 13.13 7.54 0.88
C PHE A 60 11.63 7.62 0.57
N ILE A 61 10.77 7.46 1.58
CA ILE A 61 9.31 7.60 1.42
C ILE A 61 8.95 9.00 0.88
N GLU A 62 9.58 10.05 1.40
CA GLU A 62 9.38 11.43 0.92
C GLU A 62 9.83 11.66 -0.53
N THR A 63 10.81 10.88 -1.03
CA THR A 63 11.20 10.92 -2.45
C THR A 63 10.24 10.20 -3.39
N LEU A 64 9.38 9.31 -2.88
CA LEU A 64 8.45 8.56 -3.72
C LEU A 64 7.42 9.50 -4.38
N PRO A 65 6.97 9.24 -5.62
CA PRO A 65 5.93 10.02 -6.25
C PRO A 65 4.65 10.05 -5.39
N ARG A 66 3.91 11.16 -5.42
CA ARG A 66 2.69 11.37 -4.61
C ARG A 66 1.71 10.19 -4.72
N ALA A 67 1.51 9.65 -5.92
CA ALA A 67 0.62 8.53 -6.17
C ALA A 67 0.98 7.25 -5.38
N PHE A 68 2.25 7.06 -5.04
CA PHE A 68 2.74 5.91 -4.27
C PHE A 68 2.52 6.16 -2.78
N ARG A 69 2.86 7.36 -2.28
CA ARG A 69 2.66 7.74 -0.88
C ARG A 69 1.20 7.72 -0.45
N GLU A 70 0.30 8.21 -1.30
CA GLU A 70 -1.14 8.20 -1.02
C GLU A 70 -1.73 6.80 -0.93
N ARG A 71 -1.16 5.85 -1.69
CA ARG A 71 -1.58 4.45 -1.63
C ARG A 71 -1.08 3.74 -0.38
N MET A 72 0.10 4.13 0.13
CA MET A 72 0.66 3.58 1.36
C MET A 72 -0.07 4.04 2.63
N LEU A 73 -0.56 5.28 2.67
CA LEU A 73 -1.31 5.82 3.84
C LEU A 73 -2.59 5.03 4.17
N LEU A 74 -3.10 4.24 3.22
CA LEU A 74 -4.28 3.39 3.40
C LEU A 74 -3.98 2.09 4.16
N LEU A 75 -2.71 1.74 4.36
CA LEU A 75 -2.28 0.58 5.14
C LEU A 75 -1.80 0.92 6.56
N ALA A 76 -1.76 2.20 6.94
CA ALA A 76 -1.43 2.53 8.31
C ALA A 76 -2.50 1.88 9.22
N PRO A 77 -2.14 0.96 10.14
CA PRO A 77 -3.10 0.50 11.12
C PRO A 77 -3.62 1.74 11.82
N VAL A 78 -4.94 1.83 11.95
CA VAL A 78 -5.56 2.78 12.87
C VAL A 78 -5.03 2.40 14.25
N CYS A 79 -3.93 3.04 14.67
CA CYS A 79 -3.41 2.90 16.02
C CYS A 79 -4.53 3.39 16.94
N SER A 80 -5.19 2.42 17.56
CA SER A 80 -6.07 2.59 18.73
C SER A 80 -5.20 2.40 19.98
#